data_AF-A0A6L4AB09-F1
#
_entry.id   AF-A0A6L4AB09-F1
#
_cell.length_a   1.000
_cell.length_b   1.000
_cell.length_c   1.000
_cell.angle_alpha   90.00
_cell.angle_beta   90.00
_cell.angle_gamma   90.00
#
_symmetry.space_group_name_H-M   'P 1'
#
loop_
_entity.id
_entity.type
_entity.pdbx_description
1 polymer ?
#
loop_
_entity_poly.entity_id
_entity_poly.type
_entity_poly.pdbx_seq_one_letter_code
_entity_poly.pdbx_strand_id
1 'polypeptide(L)'
;MFSTIGRFADRYRIPLLFGWIIVAIAVTVLAPNLEEVTSNDQSNFLPDDASSTVGSQLVNEHFPQQASDGSIVVVFEATDGTTVTDETNTAFIGQVSNWLVSENAPEHIASVTSPTLNPEAAGGLISADQQVAMV
;
A
#
# COMPACT_ATOMS: atom_id res chain seq x y z
N MET A 1 -30.98 -0.54 -40.50
CA MET A 1 -30.92 0.09 -39.16
C MET A 1 -29.54 0.71 -38.90
N PHE A 2 -28.44 -0.03 -39.09
CA PHE A 2 -27.07 0.54 -39.00
C PHE A 2 -26.73 1.58 -40.09
N SER A 3 -27.36 1.47 -41.27
CA SER A 3 -27.15 2.39 -42.39
C SER A 3 -27.69 3.81 -42.15
N THR A 4 -28.70 3.97 -41.28
CA THR A 4 -29.25 5.26 -40.89
C THR A 4 -28.41 5.93 -39.79
N ILE A 5 -27.92 5.14 -38.82
CA ILE A 5 -27.03 5.60 -37.76
C ILE A 5 -25.69 6.07 -38.35
N GLY A 6 -25.11 5.30 -39.29
CA GLY A 6 -23.86 5.69 -39.94
C GLY A 6 -23.95 6.98 -40.76
N ARG A 7 -25.07 7.20 -41.46
CA ARG A 7 -25.29 8.43 -42.25
C ARG A 7 -25.47 9.66 -41.37
N PHE A 8 -26.14 9.49 -40.22
CA PHE A 8 -26.30 10.54 -39.23
C PHE A 8 -24.95 10.90 -38.58
N ALA A 9 -24.16 9.88 -38.20
CA ALA A 9 -22.82 10.08 -37.64
C ALA A 9 -21.87 10.80 -38.61
N ASP A 10 -21.89 10.46 -39.92
CA ASP A 10 -21.06 11.15 -40.91
C ASP A 10 -21.52 12.60 -41.16
N ARG A 11 -22.84 12.85 -41.23
CA ARG A 11 -23.39 14.19 -41.44
C ARG A 11 -23.07 15.14 -40.28
N TYR A 12 -23.03 14.62 -39.06
CA TYR A 12 -22.80 15.39 -37.83
C TYR A 12 -21.46 15.05 -37.16
N ARG A 13 -20.46 14.60 -37.92
CA ARG A 13 -19.17 14.12 -37.38
C ARG A 13 -18.46 15.13 -36.48
N ILE A 14 -18.51 16.41 -36.82
CA ILE A 14 -17.85 17.49 -36.07
C ILE A 14 -18.56 17.73 -34.73
N PRO A 15 -19.87 18.05 -34.68
CA PRO A 15 -20.55 18.24 -33.40
C PRO A 15 -20.60 16.96 -32.55
N LEU A 16 -20.65 15.78 -33.17
CA LEU A 16 -20.58 14.51 -32.46
C LEU A 16 -19.24 14.33 -31.75
N LEU A 17 -18.13 14.66 -32.44
CA LEU A 17 -16.78 14.62 -31.87
C LEU A 17 -16.63 15.62 -30.72
N PHE A 18 -17.08 16.86 -30.90
CA PHE A 18 -17.07 17.85 -29.81
C PHE A 18 -17.96 17.42 -28.64
N GLY A 19 -19.13 16.84 -28.91
CA GLY A 19 -20.00 16.29 -27.89
C GLY A 19 -19.29 15.22 -27.06
N TRP A 20 -18.59 14.29 -27.72
CA TRP A 20 -17.80 13.26 -27.02
C TRP A 20 -16.63 13.83 -26.23
N ILE A 21 -15.94 14.86 -26.75
CA ILE A 21 -14.87 15.55 -26.00
C ILE A 21 -15.45 16.22 -24.75
N ILE A 22 -16.57 16.92 -24.87
CA ILE A 22 -17.24 17.57 -23.73
C ILE A 22 -17.65 16.52 -22.69
N VAL A 23 -18.23 15.39 -23.12
CA VAL A 23 -18.60 14.29 -22.23
C VAL A 23 -17.37 13.72 -21.53
N ALA A 24 -16.26 13.50 -22.24
CA ALA A 24 -15.03 13.01 -21.64
C ALA A 24 -14.49 13.99 -20.57
N ILE A 25 -14.42 15.28 -20.89
CA ILE A 25 -14.00 16.31 -19.92
C ILE A 25 -14.93 16.37 -18.73
N ALA A 26 -16.25 16.32 -18.96
CA ALA A 26 -17.23 16.33 -17.88
C ALA A 26 -17.06 15.11 -16.97
N VAL A 27 -16.84 13.92 -17.51
CA VAL A 27 -16.54 12.73 -16.72
C VAL A 27 -15.24 12.92 -15.93
N THR A 28 -14.17 13.43 -16.54
CA THR A 28 -12.90 13.63 -15.82
C THR A 28 -12.98 14.66 -14.70
N VAL A 29 -13.77 15.72 -14.85
CA VAL A 29 -13.89 16.79 -13.83
C VAL A 29 -14.91 16.43 -12.76
N LEU A 30 -15.99 15.75 -13.12
CA LEU A 30 -17.12 15.50 -12.24
C LEU A 30 -17.07 14.12 -11.58
N ALA A 31 -16.37 13.14 -12.18
CA ALA A 31 -16.15 11.86 -11.52
C ALA A 31 -15.14 12.05 -10.39
N PRO A 32 -15.40 11.47 -9.20
CA PRO A 32 -14.40 11.41 -8.14
C PRO A 32 -13.19 10.61 -8.64
N ASN A 33 -12.01 10.91 -8.09
CA ASN A 33 -10.81 10.16 -8.44
C ASN A 33 -11.07 8.68 -8.16
N LEU A 34 -10.73 7.81 -9.12
CA LEU A 34 -10.89 6.37 -8.94
C LEU A 34 -10.14 5.88 -7.70
N GLU A 35 -9.05 6.54 -7.31
CA GLU A 35 -8.29 6.23 -6.09
C GLU A 35 -9.06 6.54 -4.79
N GLU A 36 -10.01 7.49 -4.81
CA GLU A 36 -10.83 7.87 -3.65
C GLU A 36 -12.05 6.96 -3.48
N VAL A 37 -12.61 6.45 -4.57
CA VAL A 37 -13.82 5.59 -4.55
C VAL A 37 -13.54 4.11 -4.80
N THR A 38 -12.42 3.79 -5.42
CA THR A 38 -11.90 2.43 -5.53
C THR A 38 -10.93 2.26 -4.38
N SER A 39 -11.48 1.95 -3.22
CA SER A 39 -10.66 1.34 -2.18
C SER A 39 -10.12 0.03 -2.78
N ASN A 40 -8.83 0.01 -3.15
CA ASN A 40 -8.08 -1.20 -3.52
C ASN A 40 -7.86 -2.13 -2.30
N ASP A 41 -8.64 -1.89 -1.26
CA ASP A 41 -8.69 -2.61 -0.03
C ASP A 41 -9.43 -3.92 -0.30
N GLN A 42 -8.65 -5.00 -0.26
CA GLN A 42 -9.14 -6.37 -0.41
C GLN A 42 -10.19 -6.75 0.65
N SER A 43 -10.48 -5.85 1.60
CA SER A 43 -11.53 -5.92 2.62
C SER A 43 -12.97 -5.80 2.07
N ASN A 44 -13.19 -5.24 0.88
CA ASN A 44 -14.53 -5.19 0.24
C ASN A 44 -15.08 -6.56 -0.21
N PHE A 45 -14.38 -7.66 0.10
CA PHE A 45 -14.89 -9.01 -0.14
C PHE A 45 -15.91 -9.46 0.92
N LEU A 46 -15.97 -8.77 2.07
CA LEU A 46 -16.86 -9.10 3.18
C LEU A 46 -17.94 -8.02 3.34
N PRO A 47 -19.22 -8.38 3.48
CA PRO A 47 -20.29 -7.44 3.82
C PRO A 47 -19.96 -6.59 5.04
N ASP A 48 -20.41 -5.33 5.07
CA ASP A 48 -20.15 -4.38 6.16
C ASP A 48 -20.62 -4.88 7.54
N ASP A 49 -21.59 -5.81 7.58
CA ASP A 49 -22.15 -6.43 8.79
C ASP A 49 -21.37 -7.69 9.23
N ALA A 50 -20.32 -8.08 8.52
CA ALA A 50 -19.47 -9.19 8.94
C ALA A 50 -18.80 -8.85 10.27
N SER A 51 -18.82 -9.80 11.21
CA SER A 51 -18.23 -9.63 12.55
C SER A 51 -16.74 -9.27 12.50
N SER A 52 -16.04 -9.61 11.42
CA SER A 52 -14.65 -9.22 11.16
C SER A 52 -14.51 -7.72 10.91
N THR A 53 -15.42 -7.12 10.12
CA THR A 53 -15.39 -5.69 9.77
C THR A 53 -15.68 -4.83 11.00
N VAL A 54 -16.68 -5.21 11.81
CA VAL A 54 -16.99 -4.54 13.08
C VAL A 54 -15.83 -4.65 14.07
N GLY A 55 -15.19 -5.82 14.14
CA GLY A 55 -14.00 -6.04 14.96
C GLY A 55 -12.84 -5.12 14.57
N SER A 56 -12.52 -5.04 13.28
CA SER A 56 -11.48 -4.14 12.78
C SER A 56 -11.81 -2.67 13.03
N GLN A 57 -13.07 -2.25 12.85
CA GLN A 57 -13.50 -0.88 13.19
C GLN A 57 -13.30 -0.55 14.67
N LEU A 58 -13.62 -1.49 15.56
CA LEU A 58 -13.47 -1.31 17.01
C LEU A 58 -12.00 -1.24 17.43
N VAL A 59 -11.13 -2.02 16.78
CA VAL A 59 -9.67 -1.90 16.94
C VAL A 59 -9.18 -0.56 16.43
N ASN A 60 -9.66 -0.08 15.28
CA ASN A 60 -9.29 1.23 14.75
C ASN A 60 -9.72 2.38 15.67
N GLU A 61 -10.90 2.28 16.29
CA GLU A 61 -11.43 3.30 17.21
C GLU A 61 -10.67 3.35 18.55
N HIS A 62 -10.36 2.19 19.15
CA HIS A 62 -9.76 2.13 20.48
C HIS A 62 -8.24 1.96 20.50
N PHE A 63 -7.66 1.42 19.43
CA PHE A 63 -6.24 1.14 19.28
C PHE A 63 -5.72 1.62 17.91
N PRO A 64 -5.81 2.93 17.61
CA PRO A 64 -5.42 3.47 16.30
C PRO A 64 -3.94 3.27 15.95
N GLN A 65 -3.09 2.94 16.92
CA GLN A 65 -1.67 2.62 16.70
C GLN A 65 -1.45 1.17 16.25
N GLN A 66 -2.44 0.29 16.48
CA GLN A 66 -2.45 -1.11 16.03
C GLN A 66 -3.30 -1.31 14.78
N ALA A 67 -4.10 -0.29 14.44
CA ALA A 67 -4.78 -0.15 13.17
C ALA A 67 -3.75 0.02 12.07
N SER A 68 -3.52 -1.04 11.31
CA SER A 68 -2.66 -1.01 10.14
C SER A 68 -3.44 -1.60 8.97
N ASP A 69 -3.62 -0.78 7.93
CA ASP A 69 -4.27 -1.20 6.69
C ASP A 69 -3.35 -2.12 5.85
N GLY A 70 -2.08 -2.28 6.26
CA GLY A 70 -1.12 -3.15 5.58
C GLY A 70 0.25 -3.18 6.24
N SER A 71 0.93 -4.32 6.11
CA SER A 71 2.29 -4.53 6.58
C SER A 71 3.26 -4.62 5.39
N ILE A 72 4.41 -3.98 5.52
CA ILE A 72 5.54 -4.08 4.58
C ILE A 72 6.65 -4.83 5.31
N VAL A 73 7.23 -5.83 4.65
CA VAL A 73 8.38 -6.58 5.16
C VAL A 73 9.61 -6.22 4.32
N VAL A 74 10.65 -5.72 4.97
CA VAL A 74 11.95 -5.43 4.35
C VAL A 74 12.93 -6.54 4.72
N VAL A 75 13.53 -7.16 3.70
CA VAL A 75 14.43 -8.29 3.87
C VAL A 75 15.87 -7.86 3.57
N PHE A 76 16.77 -8.13 4.51
CA PHE A 76 18.20 -7.92 4.39
C PHE A 76 18.89 -9.28 4.27
N GLU A 77 19.70 -9.45 3.24
CA GLU A 77 20.51 -10.65 3.01
C GLU A 77 21.99 -10.28 3.12
N ALA A 78 22.74 -11.07 3.89
CA ALA A 78 24.19 -10.91 4.01
C ALA A 78 24.89 -11.46 2.76
N THR A 79 25.83 -10.70 2.20
CA THR A 79 26.63 -11.12 1.04
C THR A 79 28.03 -11.55 1.44
N ASP A 80 28.77 -12.15 0.50
CA ASP A 80 30.21 -12.45 0.64
C ASP A 80 30.58 -13.44 1.76
N GLY A 81 29.64 -14.30 2.15
CA GLY A 81 29.84 -15.28 3.21
C GLY A 81 29.87 -14.69 4.63
N THR A 82 29.41 -13.44 4.77
CA THR A 82 29.20 -12.78 6.07
C THR A 82 27.84 -13.17 6.64
N THR A 83 27.58 -12.84 7.91
CA THR A 83 26.29 -13.04 8.57
C THR A 83 25.59 -11.72 8.79
N VAL A 84 24.26 -11.69 8.83
CA VAL A 84 23.52 -10.47 9.21
C VAL A 84 23.82 -10.05 10.65
N THR A 85 24.29 -10.98 11.49
CA THR A 85 24.72 -10.74 12.86
C THR A 85 26.12 -10.14 12.99
N ASP A 86 26.86 -10.02 11.90
CA ASP A 86 28.15 -9.32 11.91
C ASP A 86 27.93 -7.84 12.27
N GLU A 87 28.88 -7.26 12.99
CA GLU A 87 28.77 -5.90 13.56
C GLU A 87 28.45 -4.85 12.49
N THR A 88 29.09 -4.96 11.32
CA THR A 88 28.85 -4.03 10.19
C THR A 88 27.44 -4.17 9.62
N ASN A 89 26.96 -5.40 9.43
CA ASN A 89 25.64 -5.67 8.85
C ASN A 89 24.53 -5.32 9.84
N THR A 90 24.71 -5.67 11.11
CA THR A 90 23.79 -5.30 12.20
C THR A 90 23.72 -3.79 12.36
N ALA A 91 24.85 -3.08 12.28
CA ALA A 91 24.88 -1.62 12.33
C ALA A 91 24.11 -0.98 11.16
N PHE A 92 24.22 -1.55 9.95
CA PHE A 92 23.47 -1.08 8.80
C PHE A 92 21.96 -1.30 8.98
N ILE A 93 21.53 -2.50 9.39
CA ILE A 93 20.12 -2.79 9.69
C ILE A 93 19.59 -1.84 10.76
N GLY A 94 20.39 -1.59 11.80
CA GLY A 94 20.07 -0.64 12.87
C GLY A 94 19.95 0.79 12.38
N GLN A 95 20.80 1.23 11.46
CA GLN A 95 20.72 2.56 10.86
C GLN A 95 19.42 2.74 10.06
N VAL A 96 19.07 1.76 9.23
CA VAL A 96 17.82 1.80 8.44
C VAL A 96 16.61 1.76 9.38
N SER A 97 16.62 0.87 10.37
CA SER A 97 15.53 0.76 11.35
C SER A 97 15.33 2.07 12.13
N ASN A 98 16.42 2.71 12.58
CA ASN A 98 16.35 4.00 13.26
C ASN A 98 15.87 5.13 12.36
N TRP A 99 16.23 5.11 11.06
CA TRP A 99 15.73 6.08 10.10
C TRP A 99 14.21 5.95 9.90
N LEU A 100 13.68 4.72 9.83
CA LEU A 100 12.24 4.46 9.66
C LEU A 100 11.38 4.92 10.85
N VAL A 101 11.97 5.17 12.02
CA VAL A 101 11.29 5.73 13.20
C VAL A 101 11.68 7.18 13.49
N SER A 102 12.51 7.79 12.64
CA SER A 102 12.98 9.17 12.81
C SER A 102 11.95 10.19 12.32
N GLU A 103 12.15 11.47 12.65
CA GLU A 103 11.31 12.58 12.14
C GLU A 103 11.32 12.71 10.60
N ASN A 104 12.30 12.10 9.93
CA ASN A 104 12.40 12.08 8.47
C ASN A 104 11.76 10.84 7.82
N ALA A 105 11.11 9.99 8.62
CA ALA A 105 10.41 8.82 8.12
C ALA A 105 9.16 9.22 7.31
N PRO A 106 8.70 8.36 6.38
CA PRO A 106 7.40 8.54 5.73
C PRO A 106 6.25 8.68 6.73
N GLU A 107 5.31 9.60 6.47
CA GLU A 107 4.23 9.96 7.40
C GLU A 107 3.29 8.79 7.77
N HIS A 108 3.26 7.72 6.96
CA HIS A 108 2.30 6.62 7.09
C HIS A 108 2.86 5.39 7.82
N ILE A 109 4.02 5.49 8.48
CA ILE A 109 4.59 4.39 9.26
C ILE A 109 4.08 4.43 10.70
N ALA A 110 3.22 3.47 11.07
CA ALA A 110 2.69 3.37 12.43
C ALA A 110 3.69 2.73 13.41
N SER A 111 4.37 1.67 12.99
CA SER A 111 5.34 0.94 13.81
C SER A 111 6.37 0.22 12.95
N VAL A 112 7.60 0.09 13.47
CA VAL A 112 8.69 -0.67 12.85
C VAL A 112 9.14 -1.72 13.86
N THR A 113 9.35 -2.95 13.43
CA THR A 113 9.83 -4.04 14.30
C THR A 113 11.06 -4.65 13.68
N SER A 114 12.23 -4.50 14.31
CA SER A 114 13.49 -4.98 13.75
C SER A 114 14.32 -5.75 14.77
N PRO A 115 15.25 -6.63 14.34
CA PRO A 115 16.14 -7.35 15.26
C PRO A 115 17.01 -6.43 16.11
N THR A 116 17.27 -5.21 15.64
CA THR A 116 18.09 -4.22 16.33
C THR A 116 17.30 -3.33 17.28
N LEU A 117 16.04 -3.02 16.96
CA LEU A 117 15.15 -2.23 17.82
C LEU A 117 14.49 -3.11 18.89
N ASN A 118 14.20 -4.36 18.55
CA ASN A 118 13.50 -5.34 19.37
C ASN A 118 14.34 -6.61 19.49
N PRO A 119 15.38 -6.63 20.35
CA PRO A 119 16.25 -7.78 20.51
C PRO A 119 15.49 -9.03 20.98
N GLU A 120 14.37 -8.87 21.69
CA GLU A 120 13.46 -9.96 22.03
C GLU A 120 12.79 -10.62 20.83
N ALA A 121 12.55 -9.87 19.74
CA ALA A 121 11.95 -10.37 18.51
C ALA A 121 12.98 -10.93 17.53
N ALA A 122 14.28 -10.68 17.76
CA ALA A 122 15.37 -11.08 16.86
C ALA A 122 15.36 -12.59 16.53
N GLY A 123 14.95 -13.44 17.49
CA GLY A 123 14.85 -14.89 17.28
C GLY A 123 13.82 -15.32 16.23
N GLY A 124 12.83 -14.48 15.92
CA GLY A 124 11.86 -14.71 14.84
C GLY A 124 12.12 -13.89 13.57
N LEU A 125 13.00 -12.89 13.64
CA LEU A 125 13.30 -11.97 12.55
C LEU A 125 14.63 -12.28 11.84
N ILE A 126 15.49 -13.08 12.45
CA ILE A 126 16.75 -13.55 11.85
C ILE A 126 16.59 -15.03 11.49
N SER A 127 16.98 -15.38 10.26
CA SER A 127 16.98 -16.76 9.79
C SER A 127 17.91 -17.65 10.62
N ALA A 128 17.61 -18.95 10.70
CA ALA A 128 18.38 -19.92 11.47
C ALA A 128 19.84 -20.05 11.02
N ASP A 129 20.12 -19.75 9.74
CA ASP A 129 21.46 -19.72 9.15
C ASP A 129 22.18 -18.36 9.30
N GLN A 130 21.54 -17.39 9.94
CA GLN A 130 22.05 -16.03 10.14
C GLN A 130 22.43 -15.31 8.84
N GLN A 131 21.82 -15.68 7.70
CA GLN A 131 22.05 -15.02 6.41
C GLN A 131 21.01 -13.95 6.11
N VAL A 132 19.82 -14.07 6.68
CA VAL A 132 18.69 -13.18 6.38
C VAL A 132 18.12 -12.56 7.65
N ALA A 133 17.80 -11.26 7.59
CA ALA A 133 17.08 -10.52 8.62
C ALA A 133 15.85 -9.82 8.02
N MET A 134 14.76 -9.74 8.78
CA MET A 134 13.51 -9.08 8.40
C MET A 134 13.23 -7.88 9.31
N VAL A 135 12.69 -6.81 8.74
CA VAL A 135 12.26 -5.57 9.41
C VAL A 135 10.87 -5.18 8.95
#